data_AF-A0A4R2TXU4-F1
#
_entry.id   AF-A0A4R2TXU4-F1
#
_cell.length_a   1.000
_cell.length_b   1.000
_cell.length_c   1.000
_cell.angle_alpha   90.00
_cell.angle_beta   90.00
_cell.angle_gamma   90.00
#
_symmetry.space_group_name_H-M   'P 1'
#
loop_
_entity.id
_entity.type
_entity.pdbx_description
1 polymer ?
#
loop_
_entity_poly.entity_id
_entity_poly.type
_entity_poly.pdbx_seq_one_letter_code
_entity_poly.pdbx_strand_id
1 'polypeptide(L)'
;MENAFPEHLIDEVKERNEIVDVISSYVHVKSTGHSYKALCPFHNEKTPSFVISRDKQIFKCFGCGEAGDVLNFVMKIENLEFIDAVKFLAERVNMKIETEQLNKQGSEANNRKNKLYEISKVAAKFFYNNLKERGNPALKYLINRGFSIQTISHFGLGYASNSWNLLLEYLTKTGYTEDELEKCGLIVRNKNNGFYDRFRNRVMFPIFDVRGNVVAFGGRVLDDSLPKYLNSPETDIFNKRKILYNLNSARKHVKNNQIIVVEGYTDVISLYQLGIKNTVATLGTSFTKEHGNILKRYCQEVVICFDGDVAGTTATSRGIDLLKEIDINLKVVLLPDKKDPDEYVKQYGKIAFEDLINQAMTLIDYKIHLVKQKYNLNVPEEKIKIGKEVVKIIKEIESSIEKEVYINKICQEIGISIDALNHELYGNKAIFNPNHDKKYSYSNKRNNNKYIESVPIPEQKGHIIAEKQLVKYMLTYPNAIIDIAKKINSDDFLLAEHQAIVEIIYESQDFERIKQNLTEYTDLIKNILETDISHIDMNKALEQYVLNLRRYKLLYELNILQDRQKEISNDINLRKEEVDSKLLEISIKIMDINREVQKLRS
;
A
#
# COMPACT_ATOMS: atom_id res chain seq x y z
N MET A 1 21.98 -14.46 24.80
CA MET A 1 20.78 -13.63 25.02
C MET A 1 19.94 -14.32 26.10
N GLU A 2 20.55 -14.59 27.25
CA GLU A 2 19.92 -15.31 28.36
C GLU A 2 19.77 -14.37 29.55
N ASN A 3 18.59 -14.44 30.18
CA ASN A 3 18.22 -13.89 31.47
C ASN A 3 17.94 -12.39 31.52
N ALA A 4 16.80 -11.98 30.97
CA ALA A 4 16.05 -10.84 31.50
C ALA A 4 14.97 -11.31 32.49
N PHE A 5 14.26 -12.38 32.16
CA PHE A 5 13.31 -13.04 33.07
C PHE A 5 13.82 -14.43 33.45
N PRO A 6 13.46 -14.95 34.64
CA PRO A 6 13.62 -16.37 34.94
C PRO A 6 12.91 -17.23 33.88
N GLU A 7 13.53 -18.33 33.47
CA GLU A 7 12.99 -19.23 32.44
C GLU A 7 11.57 -19.71 32.79
N HIS A 8 11.33 -20.05 34.06
CA HIS A 8 10.01 -20.44 34.56
C HIS A 8 8.93 -19.35 34.37
N LEU A 9 9.29 -18.07 34.41
CA LEU A 9 8.34 -16.97 34.20
C LEU A 9 7.99 -16.84 32.72
N ILE A 10 8.98 -17.01 31.83
CA ILE A 10 8.77 -16.99 30.39
C ILE A 10 7.85 -18.15 29.99
N ASP A 11 8.11 -19.34 30.55
CA ASP A 11 7.29 -20.52 30.30
C ASP A 11 5.87 -20.33 30.83
N GLU A 12 5.71 -19.81 32.05
CA GLU A 12 4.39 -19.51 32.62
C GLU A 12 3.61 -18.48 31.76
N VAL A 13 4.28 -17.45 31.24
CA VAL A 13 3.66 -16.47 30.33
C VAL A 13 3.22 -17.13 29.02
N LYS A 14 4.02 -18.04 28.46
CA LYS A 14 3.66 -18.79 27.24
C LYS A 14 2.51 -19.77 27.50
N GLU A 15 2.55 -20.51 28.60
CA GLU A 15 1.53 -21.51 28.95
C GLU A 15 0.15 -20.87 29.19
N ARG A 16 0.10 -19.70 29.83
CA ARG A 16 -1.15 -18.96 30.05
C ARG A 16 -1.71 -18.30 28.80
N ASN A 17 -0.91 -18.18 27.74
CA ASN A 17 -1.30 -17.55 26.49
C ASN A 17 -1.40 -18.60 25.38
N GLU A 18 -2.56 -19.25 25.27
CA GLU A 18 -2.80 -20.22 24.21
C GLU A 18 -2.61 -19.56 22.83
N ILE A 19 -1.72 -20.11 22.01
CA ILE A 19 -1.31 -19.48 20.76
C ILE A 19 -2.49 -19.24 19.81
N VAL A 20 -3.46 -20.15 19.79
CA VAL A 20 -4.65 -20.01 18.94
C VAL A 20 -5.47 -18.81 19.39
N ASP A 21 -5.69 -18.62 20.69
CA ASP A 21 -6.48 -17.51 21.24
C ASP A 21 -5.80 -16.16 21.03
N VAL A 22 -4.48 -16.11 21.21
CA VAL A 22 -3.70 -14.91 20.92
C VAL A 22 -3.83 -14.56 19.44
N ILE A 23 -3.52 -15.49 18.54
CA ILE A 23 -3.55 -15.22 17.09
C ILE A 23 -4.98 -14.91 16.59
N SER A 24 -6.00 -15.58 17.14
CA SER A 24 -7.41 -15.34 16.79
C SER A 24 -7.89 -13.93 17.12
N SER A 25 -7.23 -13.23 18.05
CA SER A 25 -7.52 -11.82 18.32
C SER A 25 -7.00 -10.85 17.24
N TYR A 26 -6.15 -11.33 16.32
CA TYR A 26 -5.58 -10.54 15.23
C TYR A 26 -6.13 -10.92 13.86
N VAL A 27 -6.36 -12.22 13.61
CA VAL A 27 -6.78 -12.74 12.31
C VAL A 27 -7.90 -13.75 12.46
N HIS A 28 -8.76 -13.84 11.43
CA HIS A 28 -9.78 -14.87 11.39
C HIS A 28 -9.16 -16.24 11.15
N VAL A 29 -9.26 -17.12 12.15
CA VAL A 29 -8.77 -18.51 12.08
C VAL A 29 -9.91 -19.45 11.75
N LYS A 30 -9.63 -20.45 10.90
CA LYS A 30 -10.54 -21.56 10.59
C LYS A 30 -9.94 -22.88 11.06
N SER A 31 -10.71 -23.67 11.80
CA SER A 31 -10.29 -25.00 12.21
C SER A 31 -10.19 -25.95 11.02
N THR A 32 -9.11 -26.70 10.95
CA THR A 32 -8.82 -27.71 9.92
C THR A 32 -8.18 -28.94 10.56
N GLY A 33 -9.01 -29.87 11.06
CA GLY A 33 -8.53 -31.07 11.77
C GLY A 33 -7.89 -30.70 13.12
N HIS A 34 -6.63 -31.11 13.34
CA HIS A 34 -5.85 -30.83 14.56
C HIS A 34 -5.04 -29.52 14.47
N SER A 35 -5.31 -28.67 13.48
CA SER A 35 -4.62 -27.39 13.31
C SER A 35 -5.58 -26.33 12.81
N TYR A 36 -5.18 -25.07 12.89
CA TYR A 36 -5.94 -23.94 12.42
C TYR A 36 -5.23 -23.31 11.22
N LYS A 37 -6.00 -22.75 10.29
CA LYS A 37 -5.49 -21.99 9.14
C LYS A 37 -6.03 -20.57 9.12
N ALA A 38 -5.20 -19.64 8.69
CA ALA A 38 -5.56 -18.24 8.47
C ALA A 38 -4.79 -17.66 7.26
N LEU A 39 -5.21 -16.48 6.82
CA LEU A 39 -4.34 -15.63 6.00
C LEU A 39 -3.21 -15.09 6.89
N CYS A 40 -1.99 -15.11 6.36
CA CYS A 40 -0.83 -14.66 7.10
C CYS A 40 -0.91 -13.15 7.37
N PRO A 41 -0.75 -12.69 8.62
CA PRO A 41 -0.74 -11.26 8.91
C PRO A 41 0.60 -10.59 8.55
N PHE A 42 1.62 -11.37 8.18
CA PHE A 42 2.98 -10.86 7.92
C PHE A 42 3.29 -10.65 6.43
N HIS A 43 2.44 -11.12 5.53
CA HIS A 43 2.57 -10.89 4.09
C HIS A 43 1.20 -10.99 3.41
N ASN A 44 1.04 -10.36 2.26
CA ASN A 44 -0.25 -10.34 1.57
C ASN A 44 -0.44 -11.60 0.73
N GLU A 45 -1.51 -12.35 0.99
CA GLU A 45 -1.85 -13.57 0.26
C GLU A 45 -3.37 -13.73 0.11
N LYS A 46 -3.81 -14.44 -0.94
CA LYS A 46 -5.23 -14.75 -1.18
C LYS A 46 -5.63 -16.14 -0.69
N THR A 47 -4.66 -17.02 -0.46
CA THR A 47 -4.87 -18.40 -0.01
C THR A 47 -4.27 -18.57 1.39
N PRO A 48 -5.01 -19.11 2.37
CA PRO A 48 -4.50 -19.33 3.73
C PRO A 48 -3.25 -20.21 3.75
N SER A 49 -2.06 -19.62 3.97
CA SER A 49 -0.80 -20.37 4.16
C SER A 49 -0.30 -20.33 5.60
N PHE A 50 -0.99 -19.59 6.48
CA PHE A 50 -0.65 -19.47 7.90
C PHE A 50 -1.30 -20.60 8.69
N VAL A 51 -0.50 -21.53 9.19
CA VAL A 51 -0.94 -22.71 9.95
C VAL A 51 -0.56 -22.55 11.41
N ILE A 52 -1.49 -22.83 12.32
CA ILE A 52 -1.32 -22.74 13.76
C ILE A 52 -1.59 -24.13 14.35
N SER A 53 -0.63 -24.66 15.10
CA SER A 53 -0.78 -25.93 15.81
C SER A 53 -1.07 -25.64 17.28
N ARG A 54 -2.28 -25.99 17.72
CA ARG A 54 -2.68 -25.91 19.13
C ARG A 54 -1.83 -26.85 19.99
N ASP A 55 -1.65 -28.10 19.57
CA ASP A 55 -0.92 -29.09 20.36
C ASP A 55 0.56 -28.73 20.54
N LYS A 56 1.18 -28.16 19.50
CA LYS A 56 2.59 -27.77 19.54
C LYS A 56 2.83 -26.33 20.03
N GLN A 57 1.77 -25.55 20.26
CA GLN A 57 1.83 -24.13 20.61
C GLN A 57 2.76 -23.29 19.68
N ILE A 58 2.71 -23.56 18.38
CA ILE A 58 3.52 -22.88 17.35
C ILE A 58 2.70 -22.51 16.11
N PHE A 59 3.18 -21.52 15.35
CA PHE A 59 2.69 -21.19 14.02
C PHE A 59 3.77 -21.37 12.96
N LYS A 60 3.34 -21.58 11.72
CA LYS A 60 4.19 -21.56 10.51
C LYS A 60 3.39 -21.02 9.34
N CYS A 61 3.97 -20.05 8.64
CA CYS A 61 3.50 -19.62 7.34
C CYS A 61 4.28 -20.33 6.24
N PHE A 62 3.56 -21.00 5.34
CA PHE A 62 4.13 -21.68 4.18
C PHE A 62 4.34 -20.75 2.98
N GLY A 63 3.74 -19.54 2.98
CA GLY A 63 3.96 -18.52 1.96
C GLY A 63 5.26 -17.74 2.17
N CYS A 64 5.43 -17.09 3.33
CA CYS A 64 6.59 -16.25 3.63
C CYS A 64 7.66 -16.92 4.52
N GLY A 65 7.42 -18.13 5.01
CA GLY A 65 8.38 -18.89 5.82
C GLY A 65 8.42 -18.50 7.31
N GLU A 66 7.66 -17.50 7.74
CA GLU A 66 7.59 -17.07 9.14
C GLU A 66 7.13 -18.18 10.07
N ALA A 67 7.77 -18.31 11.23
CA ALA A 67 7.49 -19.37 12.19
C ALA A 67 7.83 -18.93 13.61
N GLY A 68 7.20 -19.57 14.59
CA GLY A 68 7.58 -19.40 15.99
C GLY A 68 6.47 -19.74 16.95
N ASP A 69 6.69 -19.40 18.21
CA ASP A 69 5.69 -19.52 19.28
C ASP A 69 4.87 -18.23 19.43
N VAL A 70 4.06 -18.18 20.49
CA VAL A 70 3.20 -17.03 20.83
C VAL A 70 4.01 -15.74 21.07
N LEU A 71 5.23 -15.85 21.63
CA LEU A 71 6.11 -14.70 21.81
C LEU A 71 6.65 -14.21 20.48
N ASN A 72 7.14 -15.12 19.61
CA ASN A 72 7.60 -14.73 18.28
C ASN A 72 6.49 -14.04 17.48
N PHE A 73 5.27 -14.56 17.57
CA PHE A 73 4.11 -13.97 16.92
C PHE A 73 3.87 -12.54 17.42
N VAL A 74 3.78 -12.34 18.73
CA VAL A 74 3.54 -11.03 19.36
C VAL A 74 4.68 -10.06 19.08
N MET A 75 5.93 -10.49 19.24
CA MET A 75 7.11 -9.70 18.90
C MET A 75 7.02 -9.17 17.48
N LYS A 76 6.58 -10.00 16.53
CA LYS A 76 6.50 -9.62 15.12
C LYS A 76 5.29 -8.75 14.81
N ILE A 77 4.10 -9.13 15.28
CA ILE A 77 2.84 -8.44 14.94
C ILE A 77 2.71 -7.08 15.63
N GLU A 78 3.18 -6.97 16.87
CA GLU A 78 3.21 -5.73 17.64
C GLU A 78 4.54 -4.98 17.51
N ASN A 79 5.52 -5.55 16.79
CA ASN A 79 6.88 -5.03 16.67
C ASN A 79 7.50 -4.73 18.06
N LEU A 80 7.42 -5.73 18.94
CA LEU A 80 7.95 -5.68 20.29
C LEU A 80 9.29 -6.41 20.37
N GLU A 81 10.22 -5.80 21.10
CA GLU A 81 11.40 -6.50 21.58
C GLU A 81 11.00 -7.57 22.61
N PHE A 82 11.85 -8.56 22.83
CA PHE A 82 11.53 -9.73 23.67
C PHE A 82 10.94 -9.34 25.04
N ILE A 83 11.53 -8.37 25.73
CA ILE A 83 11.06 -7.93 27.06
C ILE A 83 9.65 -7.34 27.01
N ASP A 84 9.39 -6.53 25.99
CA ASP A 84 8.09 -5.89 25.84
C ASP A 84 7.02 -6.90 25.42
N ALA A 85 7.38 -7.91 24.61
CA ALA A 85 6.47 -8.99 24.24
C ALA A 85 6.06 -9.86 25.45
N VAL A 86 7.01 -10.17 26.34
CA VAL A 86 6.73 -10.88 27.59
C VAL A 86 5.79 -10.07 28.48
N LYS A 87 6.03 -8.75 28.64
CA LYS A 87 5.14 -7.86 29.40
C LYS A 87 3.75 -7.77 28.79
N PHE A 88 3.67 -7.63 27.47
CA PHE A 88 2.40 -7.57 26.74
C PHE A 88 1.55 -8.82 26.95
N LEU A 89 2.16 -10.00 26.84
CA LEU A 89 1.49 -11.28 27.09
C LEU A 89 1.12 -11.49 28.56
N ALA A 90 1.95 -11.02 29.49
CA ALA A 90 1.65 -11.09 30.92
C ALA A 90 0.46 -10.19 31.31
N GLU A 91 0.42 -8.95 30.80
CA GLU A 91 -0.71 -8.04 31.00
C GLU A 91 -2.01 -8.63 30.44
N ARG A 92 -1.96 -9.27 29.27
CA ARG A 92 -3.11 -9.95 28.64
C ARG A 92 -3.77 -10.97 29.57
N VAL A 93 -2.99 -11.65 30.40
CA VAL A 93 -3.47 -12.68 31.34
C VAL A 93 -3.52 -12.18 32.79
N ASN A 94 -3.45 -10.86 33.01
CA ASN A 94 -3.42 -10.21 34.33
C ASN A 94 -2.31 -10.74 35.26
N MET A 95 -1.18 -11.18 34.69
CA MET A 95 0.00 -11.61 35.45
C MET A 95 0.87 -10.39 35.76
N LYS A 96 1.07 -10.11 37.05
CA LYS A 96 1.99 -9.05 37.49
C LYS A 96 3.42 -9.55 37.39
N ILE A 97 4.23 -8.89 36.58
CA ILE A 97 5.68 -9.12 36.59
C ILE A 97 6.36 -8.04 37.41
N GLU A 98 7.08 -8.41 38.46
CA GLU A 98 7.87 -7.49 39.26
C GLU A 98 9.08 -7.00 38.44
N THR A 99 9.02 -5.73 38.01
CA THR A 99 9.95 -5.16 37.02
C THR A 99 11.24 -4.60 37.62
N GLU A 100 11.36 -4.55 38.95
CA GLU A 100 12.48 -3.89 39.62
C GLU A 100 13.83 -4.58 39.42
N GLN A 101 13.84 -5.87 39.09
CA GLN A 101 15.08 -6.62 38.77
C GLN A 101 15.48 -6.53 37.29
N LEU A 102 14.56 -6.21 36.37
CA LEU A 102 14.78 -6.21 34.91
C LEU A 102 15.63 -5.03 34.42
N ASN A 103 15.57 -3.89 35.11
CA ASN A 103 16.36 -2.69 34.75
C ASN A 103 17.87 -2.90 34.93
N LYS A 104 18.31 -3.98 35.62
CA LYS A 104 19.73 -4.29 35.82
C LYS A 104 20.33 -5.20 34.74
N GLN A 105 19.50 -5.89 33.94
CA GLN A 105 19.93 -6.87 32.92
C GLN A 105 19.63 -6.46 31.48
N GLY A 106 19.08 -5.25 31.25
CA GLY A 106 19.00 -4.67 29.91
C GLY A 106 20.38 -4.29 29.37
N SER A 107 20.56 -4.35 28.05
CA SER A 107 21.73 -3.72 27.42
C SER A 107 21.79 -2.25 27.83
N GLU A 108 23.00 -1.67 27.97
CA GLU A 108 23.13 -0.25 28.34
C GLU A 108 22.29 0.67 27.45
N ALA A 109 22.13 0.32 26.17
CA ALA A 109 21.28 1.03 25.22
C ALA A 109 19.79 1.00 25.60
N ASN A 110 19.25 -0.14 26.07
CA ASN A 110 17.86 -0.23 26.51
C ASN A 110 17.61 0.53 27.81
N ASN A 111 18.56 0.46 28.75
CA ASN A 111 18.46 1.22 30.00
C ASN A 111 18.46 2.73 29.75
N ARG A 112 19.31 3.21 28.83
CA ARG A 112 19.31 4.61 28.38
C ARG A 112 17.97 5.00 27.77
N LYS A 113 17.41 4.21 26.85
CA LYS A 113 16.10 4.50 26.24
C LYS A 113 14.96 4.53 27.26
N ASN A 114 14.90 3.56 28.18
CA ASN A 114 13.90 3.52 29.24
C ASN A 114 13.94 4.79 30.10
N LYS A 115 15.15 5.25 30.44
CA LYS A 115 15.33 6.50 31.18
C LYS A 115 14.79 7.71 30.41
N LEU A 116 15.01 7.80 29.10
CA LEU A 116 14.44 8.87 28.28
C LEU A 116 12.91 8.85 28.23
N TYR A 117 12.29 7.66 28.17
CA TYR A 117 10.83 7.53 28.25
C TYR A 117 10.28 7.99 29.60
N GLU A 118 10.95 7.65 30.71
CA GLU A 118 10.59 8.11 32.05
C GLU A 118 10.66 9.64 32.15
N ILE A 119 11.78 10.25 31.74
CA ILE A 119 11.97 11.70 31.72
C ILE A 119 10.88 12.38 30.88
N SER A 120 10.63 11.88 29.67
CA SER A 120 9.61 12.41 28.77
C SER A 120 8.21 12.36 29.39
N LYS A 121 7.87 11.27 30.08
CA LYS A 121 6.59 11.12 30.79
C LYS A 121 6.46 12.12 31.95
N VAL A 122 7.52 12.33 32.72
CA VAL A 122 7.53 13.32 33.81
C VAL A 122 7.39 14.74 33.27
N ALA A 123 8.13 15.08 32.20
CA ALA A 123 8.03 16.38 31.54
C ALA A 123 6.62 16.63 30.96
N ALA A 124 6.00 15.63 30.36
CA ALA A 124 4.62 15.76 29.84
C ALA A 124 3.62 16.08 30.95
N LYS A 125 3.73 15.40 32.11
CA LYS A 125 2.90 15.70 33.29
C LYS A 125 3.15 17.11 33.81
N PHE A 126 4.41 17.54 33.85
CA PHE A 126 4.78 18.89 34.26
C PHE A 126 4.11 19.94 33.37
N PHE A 127 4.25 19.84 32.05
CA PHE A 127 3.62 20.78 31.12
C PHE A 127 2.09 20.77 31.20
N TYR A 128 1.48 19.58 31.32
CA TYR A 128 0.03 19.45 31.46
C TYR A 128 -0.48 20.10 32.75
N ASN A 129 0.24 19.96 33.87
CA ASN A 129 -0.10 20.61 35.13
C ASN A 129 0.04 22.13 35.05
N ASN A 130 1.09 22.65 34.42
CA ASN A 130 1.25 24.09 34.21
C ASN A 130 0.07 24.68 33.42
N LEU A 131 -0.44 23.96 32.42
CA LEU A 131 -1.59 24.42 31.63
C LEU A 131 -2.86 24.57 32.47
N LYS A 132 -3.02 23.73 33.51
CA LYS A 132 -4.19 23.73 34.41
C LYS A 132 -4.19 24.85 35.43
N GLU A 133 -3.10 25.60 35.55
CA GLU A 133 -3.04 26.74 36.45
C GLU A 133 -4.12 27.78 36.12
N ARG A 134 -4.70 28.38 37.16
CA ARG A 134 -5.81 29.33 37.00
C ARG A 134 -5.32 30.57 36.24
N GLY A 135 -6.06 30.95 35.20
CA GLY A 135 -5.72 32.12 34.38
C GLY A 135 -4.58 31.89 33.38
N ASN A 136 -4.21 30.62 33.12
CA ASN A 136 -3.13 30.31 32.19
C ASN A 136 -3.40 30.84 30.77
N PRO A 137 -2.48 31.63 30.18
CA PRO A 137 -2.67 32.24 28.86
C PRO A 137 -2.70 31.21 27.72
N ALA A 138 -1.97 30.10 27.83
CA ALA A 138 -2.02 29.02 26.85
C ALA A 138 -3.36 28.29 26.84
N LEU A 139 -4.00 28.12 28.01
CA LEU A 139 -5.34 27.53 28.07
C LEU A 139 -6.36 28.44 27.39
N LYS A 140 -6.33 29.75 27.70
CA LYS A 140 -7.18 30.75 27.04
C LYS A 140 -6.98 30.73 25.52
N TYR A 141 -5.73 30.64 25.08
CA TYR A 141 -5.39 30.55 23.67
C TYR A 141 -5.97 29.30 22.98
N LEU A 142 -5.86 28.12 23.61
CA LEU A 142 -6.40 26.87 23.07
C LEU A 142 -7.93 26.93 22.96
N ILE A 143 -8.60 27.47 23.98
CA ILE A 143 -10.06 27.67 23.98
C ILE A 143 -10.47 28.66 22.90
N ASN A 144 -9.77 29.79 22.74
CA ASN A 144 -10.03 30.76 21.68
C ASN A 144 -9.82 30.18 20.27
N ARG A 145 -8.96 29.16 20.14
CA ARG A 145 -8.83 28.39 18.89
C ARG A 145 -9.97 27.42 18.62
N GLY A 146 -10.88 27.23 19.58
CA GLY A 146 -12.02 26.33 19.51
C GLY A 146 -11.76 24.93 20.07
N PHE A 147 -10.65 24.69 20.76
CA PHE A 147 -10.39 23.38 21.37
C PHE A 147 -11.15 23.21 22.69
N SER A 148 -11.92 22.13 22.77
CA SER A 148 -12.63 21.71 23.98
C SER A 148 -11.68 21.17 25.05
N ILE A 149 -12.07 21.28 26.32
CA ILE A 149 -11.31 20.74 27.46
C ILE A 149 -11.08 19.23 27.31
N GLN A 150 -12.08 18.50 26.80
CA GLN A 150 -11.98 17.07 26.53
C GLN A 150 -10.90 16.77 25.49
N THR A 151 -10.82 17.56 24.43
CA THR A 151 -9.80 17.42 23.39
C THR A 151 -8.41 17.78 23.91
N ILE A 152 -8.29 18.90 24.66
CA ILE A 152 -7.05 19.31 25.34
C ILE A 152 -6.54 18.17 26.25
N SER A 153 -7.44 17.57 27.03
CA SER A 153 -7.10 16.46 27.92
C SER A 153 -6.77 15.17 27.18
N HIS A 154 -7.47 14.85 26.09
CA HIS A 154 -7.23 13.65 25.28
C HIS A 154 -5.82 13.63 24.70
N PHE A 155 -5.39 14.76 24.13
CA PHE A 155 -4.05 14.91 23.56
C PHE A 155 -2.97 15.25 24.59
N GLY A 156 -3.32 15.44 25.86
CA GLY A 156 -2.38 15.80 26.92
C GLY A 156 -1.67 17.13 26.67
N LEU A 157 -2.33 18.10 26.03
CA LEU A 157 -1.71 19.39 25.71
C LEU A 157 -1.27 20.10 26.98
N GLY A 158 -0.13 20.77 26.93
CA GLY A 158 0.48 21.42 28.09
C GLY A 158 0.93 22.85 27.83
N TYR A 159 1.63 23.42 28.81
CA TYR A 159 2.25 24.74 28.72
C TYR A 159 3.68 24.73 29.26
N ALA A 160 4.61 25.20 28.43
CA ALA A 160 5.95 25.57 28.87
C ALA A 160 5.93 27.04 29.28
N SER A 161 6.15 27.30 30.57
CA SER A 161 6.13 28.64 31.15
C SER A 161 7.14 29.58 30.50
N ASN A 162 6.92 30.89 30.61
CA ASN A 162 7.88 31.89 30.17
C ASN A 162 9.04 32.02 31.18
N SER A 163 9.84 30.96 31.30
CA SER A 163 11.03 30.88 32.16
C SER A 163 12.17 30.23 31.39
N TRP A 164 13.40 30.56 31.76
CA TRP A 164 14.61 30.02 31.13
C TRP A 164 15.02 28.65 31.64
N ASN A 165 14.61 28.23 32.83
CA ASN A 165 15.16 27.05 33.50
C ASN A 165 14.17 26.34 34.43
N LEU A 166 12.86 26.65 34.35
CA LEU A 166 11.87 26.11 35.29
C LEU A 166 11.74 24.58 35.16
N LEU A 167 11.74 24.04 33.93
CA LEU A 167 11.71 22.60 33.70
C LEU A 167 13.04 21.95 34.13
N LEU A 168 14.17 22.58 33.78
CA LEU A 168 15.50 22.13 34.19
C LEU A 168 15.60 21.97 35.71
N GLU A 169 15.22 23.00 36.47
CA GLU A 169 15.21 22.95 37.95
C GLU A 169 14.26 21.89 38.49
N TYR A 170 13.07 21.75 37.90
CA TYR A 170 12.10 20.73 38.31
C TYR A 170 12.64 19.30 38.12
N LEU A 171 13.20 19.00 36.95
CA LEU A 171 13.67 17.65 36.62
C LEU A 171 14.96 17.29 37.37
N THR A 172 15.87 18.25 37.55
CA THR A 172 17.08 18.04 38.37
C THR A 172 16.74 17.80 39.85
N LYS A 173 15.78 18.55 40.42
CA LYS A 173 15.24 18.27 41.76
C LYS A 173 14.57 16.89 41.87
N THR A 174 14.06 16.36 40.76
CA THR A 174 13.47 15.02 40.68
C THR A 174 14.54 13.91 40.54
N GLY A 175 15.82 14.27 40.42
CA GLY A 175 16.95 13.34 40.41
C GLY A 175 17.51 13.00 39.02
N TYR A 176 17.15 13.75 37.98
CA TYR A 176 17.71 13.58 36.63
C TYR A 176 18.93 14.49 36.41
N THR A 177 19.94 13.99 35.71
CA THR A 177 21.16 14.74 35.39
C THR A 177 20.96 15.62 34.16
N GLU A 178 21.71 16.71 34.04
CA GLU A 178 21.63 17.62 32.89
C GLU A 178 21.96 16.91 31.56
N ASP A 179 22.90 15.96 31.57
CA ASP A 179 23.26 15.16 30.39
C ASP A 179 22.07 14.29 29.90
N GLU A 180 21.33 13.67 30.83
CA GLU A 180 20.12 12.91 30.47
C GLU A 180 19.04 13.82 29.88
N LEU A 181 18.88 15.03 30.42
CA LEU A 181 17.89 16.00 29.96
C LEU A 181 18.24 16.60 28.59
N GLU A 182 19.54 16.84 28.33
CA GLU A 182 20.05 17.28 27.03
C GLU A 182 19.83 16.19 25.98
N LYS A 183 20.14 14.92 26.30
CA LYS A 183 19.87 13.76 25.43
C LYS A 183 18.38 13.52 25.18
N CYS A 184 17.53 13.87 26.14
CA CYS A 184 16.08 13.85 25.97
C CYS A 184 15.58 15.02 25.08
N GLY A 185 16.43 15.99 24.77
CA GLY A 185 16.09 17.16 23.96
C GLY A 185 15.23 18.20 24.67
N LEU A 186 15.18 18.17 26.01
CA LEU A 186 14.35 19.08 26.82
C LEU A 186 15.07 20.37 27.19
N ILE A 187 16.40 20.34 27.26
CA ILE A 187 17.26 21.48 27.55
C ILE A 187 18.28 21.69 26.44
N VAL A 188 18.86 22.88 26.38
CA VAL A 188 19.89 23.26 25.42
C VAL A 188 21.06 23.85 26.18
N ARG A 189 22.27 23.44 25.79
CA ARG A 189 23.52 24.01 26.31
C ARG A 189 23.78 25.40 25.73
N ASN A 190 24.12 26.35 26.59
CA ASN A 190 24.54 27.70 26.20
C ASN A 190 26.06 27.75 25.91
N LYS A 191 26.56 28.89 25.42
CA LYS A 191 27.98 29.07 25.09
C LYS A 191 28.91 29.10 26.31
N ASN A 192 28.37 29.33 27.50
CA ASN A 192 29.11 29.47 28.76
C ASN A 192 28.99 28.19 29.63
N ASN A 193 28.75 27.03 29.03
CA ASN A 193 28.56 25.73 29.70
C ASN A 193 27.36 25.61 30.67
N GLY A 194 26.45 26.57 30.71
CA GLY A 194 25.16 26.43 31.41
C GLY A 194 24.07 25.84 30.51
N PHE A 195 22.92 25.49 31.10
CA PHE A 195 21.77 24.96 30.37
C PHE A 195 20.53 25.83 30.53
N TYR A 196 19.62 25.74 29.56
CA TYR A 196 18.31 26.37 29.62
C TYR A 196 17.24 25.52 28.94
N ASP A 197 15.98 25.71 29.33
CA ASP A 197 14.83 25.02 28.80
C ASP A 197 14.69 25.25 27.30
N ARG A 198 14.55 24.17 26.52
CA ARG A 198 14.33 24.27 25.07
C ARG A 198 13.03 24.98 24.75
N PHE A 199 11.96 24.61 25.46
CA PHE A 199 10.61 25.13 25.25
C PHE A 199 10.29 26.18 26.30
N ARG A 200 9.93 27.38 25.84
CA ARG A 200 9.64 28.54 26.70
C ARG A 200 8.48 29.33 26.10
N ASN A 201 7.54 29.75 26.93
CA ASN A 201 6.33 30.46 26.53
C ASN A 201 5.56 29.80 25.36
N ARG A 202 5.35 28.48 25.45
CA ARG A 202 4.77 27.68 24.36
C ARG A 202 3.64 26.79 24.83
N VAL A 203 2.59 26.68 24.00
CA VAL A 203 1.66 25.55 24.05
C VAL A 203 2.44 24.29 23.68
N MET A 204 2.31 23.26 24.50
CA MET A 204 3.04 22.00 24.32
C MET A 204 2.12 20.91 23.77
N PHE A 205 2.60 20.23 22.74
CA PHE A 205 1.96 19.10 22.08
C PHE A 205 2.85 17.87 22.32
N PRO A 206 2.51 16.99 23.29
CA PRO A 206 3.28 15.77 23.49
C PRO A 206 3.15 14.85 22.26
N ILE A 207 4.26 14.28 21.83
CA ILE A 207 4.34 13.38 20.69
C ILE A 207 4.50 11.97 21.22
N PHE A 208 3.63 11.07 20.77
CA PHE A 208 3.58 9.69 21.23
C PHE A 208 4.16 8.74 20.18
N ASP A 209 4.87 7.71 20.62
CA ASP A 209 5.10 6.53 19.80
C ASP A 209 3.80 5.75 19.60
N VAL A 210 3.79 4.75 18.72
CA VAL A 210 2.59 3.94 18.42
C VAL A 210 2.03 3.17 19.63
N ARG A 211 2.85 2.98 20.67
CA ARG A 211 2.50 2.32 21.94
C ARG A 211 1.88 3.30 22.94
N GLY A 212 2.01 4.61 22.70
CA GLY A 212 1.48 5.66 23.57
C GLY A 212 2.50 6.21 24.56
N ASN A 213 3.79 5.89 24.42
CA ASN A 213 4.84 6.51 25.22
C ASN A 213 5.14 7.90 24.68
N VAL A 214 5.34 8.88 25.56
CA VAL A 214 5.81 10.21 25.15
C VAL A 214 7.27 10.09 24.72
N VAL A 215 7.56 10.47 23.48
CA VAL A 215 8.91 10.41 22.90
C VAL A 215 9.51 11.78 22.62
N ALA A 216 8.66 12.79 22.46
CA ALA A 216 9.08 14.14 22.11
C ALA A 216 7.95 15.13 22.37
N PHE A 217 8.24 16.40 22.10
CA PHE A 217 7.29 17.50 22.16
C PHE A 217 7.39 18.39 20.93
N GLY A 218 6.24 18.87 20.47
CA GLY A 218 6.08 20.07 19.68
C GLY A 218 5.69 21.25 20.57
N GLY A 219 6.09 22.46 20.21
CA GLY A 219 5.84 23.67 20.99
C GLY A 219 5.46 24.85 20.11
N ARG A 220 4.31 25.47 20.36
CA ARG A 220 3.82 26.63 19.61
C ARG A 220 3.85 27.91 20.45
N VAL A 221 4.42 28.98 19.90
CA VAL A 221 4.44 30.30 20.56
C VAL A 221 3.03 30.87 20.75
N LEU A 222 2.86 31.64 21.82
CA LEU A 222 1.66 32.41 22.10
C LEU A 222 1.70 33.83 21.53
N ASP A 223 2.91 34.31 21.23
CA ASP A 223 3.24 35.64 20.74
C ASP A 223 3.86 35.56 19.33
N ASP A 224 4.46 36.66 18.85
CA ASP A 224 5.08 36.76 17.53
C ASP A 224 6.52 36.20 17.48
N SER A 225 6.97 35.49 18.52
CA SER A 225 8.32 34.92 18.56
C SER A 225 8.51 33.83 17.49
N LEU A 226 9.72 33.78 16.91
CA LEU A 226 10.09 32.75 15.94
C LEU A 226 10.98 31.66 16.56
N PRO A 227 10.91 30.41 16.09
CA PRO A 227 9.95 29.91 15.10
C PRO A 227 8.56 29.69 15.72
N LYS A 228 7.50 29.84 14.90
CA LYS A 228 6.10 29.68 15.31
C LYS A 228 5.84 28.31 15.95
N TYR A 229 6.39 27.26 15.33
CA TYR A 229 6.44 25.90 15.87
C TYR A 229 7.89 25.47 16.08
N LEU A 230 8.15 24.79 17.19
CA LEU A 230 9.44 24.20 17.53
C LEU A 230 9.24 22.75 17.90
N ASN A 231 9.95 21.84 17.24
CA ASN A 231 9.93 20.42 17.59
C ASN A 231 11.18 20.08 18.41
N SER A 232 11.07 19.01 19.20
CA SER A 232 12.23 18.36 19.82
C SER A 232 13.28 18.01 18.75
N PRO A 233 14.58 18.00 19.09
CA PRO A 233 15.61 17.47 18.22
C PRO A 233 15.44 15.95 18.07
N GLU A 234 16.17 15.33 17.14
CA GLU A 234 16.26 13.86 17.08
C GLU A 234 16.89 13.31 18.37
N THR A 235 16.37 12.20 18.88
CA THR A 235 16.88 11.51 20.08
C THR A 235 16.83 9.99 19.88
N ASP A 236 17.39 9.22 20.81
CA ASP A 236 17.37 7.75 20.76
C ASP A 236 15.95 7.15 20.77
N ILE A 237 14.96 7.90 21.25
CA ILE A 237 13.55 7.49 21.30
C ILE A 237 12.66 8.25 20.32
N PHE A 238 13.18 9.27 19.63
CA PHE A 238 12.41 10.10 18.71
C PHE A 238 13.12 10.34 17.38
N ASN A 239 12.49 9.86 16.32
CA ASN A 239 12.93 10.12 14.95
C ASN A 239 11.75 10.62 14.10
N LYS A 240 11.84 11.85 13.59
CA LYS A 240 10.73 12.48 12.85
C LYS A 240 10.34 11.73 11.58
N ARG A 241 11.28 11.04 10.94
CA ARG A 241 11.02 10.22 9.74
C ARG A 241 10.21 8.95 10.07
N LYS A 242 10.19 8.52 11.33
CA LYS A 242 9.52 7.27 11.76
C LYS A 242 8.32 7.51 12.68
N ILE A 243 8.08 8.74 13.10
CA ILE A 243 6.96 9.08 13.98
C ILE A 243 5.95 9.93 13.22
N LEU A 244 4.69 9.54 13.34
CA LEU A 244 3.53 10.30 12.89
C LEU A 244 2.73 10.69 14.12
N TYR A 245 2.44 11.99 14.27
CA TYR A 245 1.63 12.48 15.37
C TYR A 245 0.26 11.79 15.37
N ASN A 246 -0.24 11.44 16.55
CA ASN A 246 -1.54 10.80 16.77
C ASN A 246 -1.70 9.37 16.20
N LEU A 247 -0.67 8.74 15.63
CA LEU A 247 -0.80 7.37 15.10
C LEU A 247 -1.24 6.35 16.17
N ASN A 248 -0.81 6.54 17.42
CA ASN A 248 -1.21 5.71 18.57
C ASN A 248 -2.73 5.66 18.79
N SER A 249 -3.44 6.74 18.48
CA SER A 249 -4.90 6.87 18.60
C SER A 249 -5.60 6.60 17.27
N ALA A 250 -5.08 7.16 16.17
CA ALA A 250 -5.68 7.08 14.85
C ALA A 250 -5.78 5.65 14.34
N ARG A 251 -4.76 4.81 14.60
CA ARG A 251 -4.76 3.39 14.19
C ARG A 251 -5.93 2.58 14.75
N LYS A 252 -6.53 3.03 15.87
CA LYS A 252 -7.68 2.37 16.51
C LYS A 252 -9.01 2.76 15.87
N HIS A 253 -9.00 3.76 14.99
CA HIS A 253 -10.19 4.36 14.39
C HIS A 253 -10.15 4.33 12.85
N VAL A 254 -9.31 3.46 12.26
CA VAL A 254 -9.23 3.30 10.80
C VAL A 254 -10.59 2.85 10.27
N LYS A 255 -11.15 3.66 9.37
CA LYS A 255 -12.38 3.36 8.62
C LYS A 255 -12.03 3.22 7.14
N ASN A 256 -12.74 2.35 6.42
CA ASN A 256 -12.52 2.10 5.00
C ASN A 256 -11.07 1.76 4.64
N ASN A 257 -10.33 1.20 5.59
CA ASN A 257 -8.91 0.91 5.46
C ASN A 257 -8.05 2.14 5.07
N GLN A 258 -8.46 3.34 5.54
CA GLN A 258 -7.92 4.63 5.15
C GLN A 258 -7.37 5.42 6.35
N ILE A 259 -6.19 6.04 6.19
CA ILE A 259 -5.62 7.03 7.11
C ILE A 259 -5.39 8.36 6.38
N ILE A 260 -5.76 9.47 7.03
CA ILE A 260 -5.55 10.83 6.52
C ILE A 260 -4.25 11.38 7.11
N VAL A 261 -3.37 11.92 6.27
CA VAL A 261 -2.08 12.49 6.66
C VAL A 261 -2.10 13.99 6.39
N VAL A 262 -1.92 14.79 7.44
CA VAL A 262 -1.84 16.26 7.40
C VAL A 262 -0.46 16.75 7.85
N GLU A 263 -0.19 18.05 7.82
CA GLU A 263 1.12 18.59 8.19
C GLU A 263 1.23 18.90 9.69
N GLY A 264 0.20 19.48 10.30
CA GLY A 264 0.28 20.07 11.62
C GLY A 264 -0.40 19.28 12.74
N TYR A 265 0.04 19.56 13.98
CA TYR A 265 -0.65 19.10 15.19
C TYR A 265 -2.08 19.61 15.27
N THR A 266 -2.27 20.88 14.92
CA THR A 266 -3.55 21.58 15.02
C THR A 266 -4.58 20.99 14.08
N ASP A 267 -4.16 20.62 12.86
CA ASP A 267 -5.01 19.98 11.87
C ASP A 267 -5.57 18.66 12.40
N VAL A 268 -4.70 17.81 12.94
CA VAL A 268 -5.10 16.53 13.55
C VAL A 268 -6.07 16.76 14.69
N ILE A 269 -5.79 17.72 15.57
CA ILE A 269 -6.63 17.98 16.76
C ILE A 269 -8.00 18.52 16.35
N SER A 270 -8.07 19.43 15.39
CA SER A 270 -9.32 19.99 14.86
C SER A 270 -10.17 18.91 14.17
N LEU A 271 -9.56 18.09 13.32
CA LEU A 271 -10.22 16.97 12.66
C LEU A 271 -10.71 15.93 13.67
N TYR A 272 -9.87 15.59 14.66
CA TYR A 272 -10.24 14.67 15.73
C TYR A 272 -11.46 15.17 16.51
N GLN A 273 -11.51 16.47 16.84
CA GLN A 273 -12.63 17.07 17.58
C GLN A 273 -13.95 16.98 16.80
N LEU A 274 -13.90 17.01 15.47
CA LEU A 274 -15.07 16.79 14.60
C LEU A 274 -15.38 15.30 14.36
N GLY A 275 -14.63 14.39 14.98
CA GLY A 275 -14.83 12.95 14.88
C GLY A 275 -14.11 12.28 13.71
N ILE A 276 -13.25 13.00 12.98
CA ILE A 276 -12.39 12.45 11.93
C ILE A 276 -11.10 11.95 12.61
N LYS A 277 -11.22 10.79 13.26
CA LYS A 277 -10.23 10.27 14.21
C LYS A 277 -9.07 9.49 13.56
N ASN A 278 -9.18 9.10 12.29
CA ASN A 278 -8.15 8.39 11.52
C ASN A 278 -7.11 9.35 10.90
N THR A 279 -6.83 10.47 11.56
CA THR A 279 -5.91 11.51 11.07
C THR A 279 -4.57 11.49 11.81
N VAL A 280 -3.47 11.60 11.09
CA VAL A 280 -2.09 11.69 11.61
C VAL A 280 -1.34 12.85 10.97
N ALA A 281 -0.24 13.32 11.58
CA ALA A 281 0.56 14.39 10.99
C ALA A 281 2.06 14.10 10.86
N THR A 282 2.66 14.65 9.80
CA THR A 282 4.11 14.66 9.57
C THR A 282 4.73 15.85 10.31
N LEU A 283 5.55 15.58 11.34
CA LEU A 283 6.06 16.53 12.34
C LEU A 283 7.01 17.63 11.80
N GLY A 284 6.53 18.47 10.87
CA GLY A 284 7.32 19.48 10.17
C GLY A 284 8.36 18.89 9.22
N THR A 285 8.08 17.71 8.65
CA THR A 285 8.94 17.02 7.66
C THR A 285 8.10 16.57 6.49
N SER A 286 8.71 16.42 5.30
CA SER A 286 8.03 15.73 4.19
C SER A 286 7.59 14.32 4.60
N PHE A 287 6.47 13.84 4.05
CA PHE A 287 6.07 12.44 4.21
C PHE A 287 7.14 11.51 3.61
N THR A 288 7.58 10.53 4.39
CA THR A 288 8.74 9.69 4.07
C THR A 288 8.35 8.25 3.72
N LYS A 289 9.29 7.49 3.14
CA LYS A 289 9.12 6.06 2.88
C LYS A 289 8.87 5.28 4.17
N GLU A 290 9.56 5.65 5.25
CA GLU A 290 9.39 5.05 6.57
C GLU A 290 7.99 5.30 7.14
N HIS A 291 7.43 6.50 6.96
CA HIS A 291 6.03 6.78 7.30
C HIS A 291 5.08 5.87 6.54
N GLY A 292 5.24 5.76 5.21
CA GLY A 292 4.42 4.88 4.38
C GLY A 292 4.49 3.41 4.82
N ASN A 293 5.69 2.89 5.11
CA ASN A 293 5.89 1.52 5.60
C ASN A 293 5.20 1.27 6.94
N ILE A 294 5.23 2.27 7.84
CA ILE A 294 4.54 2.19 9.12
C ILE A 294 3.03 2.18 8.93
N LEU A 295 2.50 3.05 8.07
CA LEU A 295 1.06 3.16 7.80
C LEU A 295 0.48 1.94 7.09
N LYS A 296 1.24 1.30 6.20
CA LYS A 296 0.84 0.07 5.51
C LYS A 296 0.44 -1.07 6.47
N ARG A 297 0.95 -1.06 7.70
CA ARG A 297 0.57 -2.04 8.75
C ARG A 297 -0.85 -1.84 9.28
N TYR A 298 -1.44 -0.66 9.07
CA TYR A 298 -2.73 -0.26 9.66
C TYR A 298 -3.78 0.11 8.62
N CYS A 299 -3.39 0.38 7.37
CA CYS A 299 -4.29 0.80 6.30
C CYS A 299 -3.78 0.35 4.92
N GLN A 300 -4.68 0.25 3.95
CA GLN A 300 -4.33 0.05 2.53
C GLN A 300 -4.34 1.36 1.75
N GLU A 301 -5.04 2.39 2.24
CA GLU A 301 -5.14 3.69 1.61
C GLU A 301 -4.65 4.80 2.54
N VAL A 302 -3.82 5.70 1.99
CA VAL A 302 -3.38 6.92 2.65
C VAL A 302 -3.80 8.12 1.82
N VAL A 303 -4.50 9.05 2.45
CA VAL A 303 -4.93 10.31 1.84
C VAL A 303 -4.08 11.44 2.39
N ILE A 304 -3.27 12.05 1.54
CA ILE A 304 -2.45 13.21 1.88
C ILE A 304 -3.30 14.46 1.71
N CYS A 305 -3.47 15.21 2.80
CA CYS A 305 -4.20 16.47 2.86
C CYS A 305 -3.28 17.52 3.50
N PHE A 306 -2.38 18.05 2.68
CA PHE A 306 -1.38 19.05 3.05
C PHE A 306 -1.89 20.46 2.77
N ASP A 307 -1.15 21.45 3.26
CA ASP A 307 -1.54 22.85 3.12
C ASP A 307 -1.61 23.19 1.63
N GLY A 308 -2.61 23.98 1.23
CA GLY A 308 -2.85 24.32 -0.18
C GLY A 308 -1.81 25.28 -0.80
N ASP A 309 -0.63 25.40 -0.21
CA ASP A 309 0.44 26.30 -0.66
C ASP A 309 1.49 25.60 -1.56
N VAL A 310 2.45 26.39 -2.05
CA VAL A 310 3.51 25.90 -2.95
C VAL A 310 4.45 24.92 -2.22
N ALA A 311 4.60 25.05 -0.90
CA ALA A 311 5.44 24.18 -0.10
C ALA A 311 4.79 22.81 0.10
N GLY A 312 3.50 22.76 0.45
CA GLY A 312 2.70 21.55 0.60
C GLY A 312 2.59 20.75 -0.70
N THR A 313 2.39 21.43 -1.84
CA THR A 313 2.38 20.80 -3.18
C THR A 313 3.75 20.22 -3.57
N THR A 314 4.85 20.92 -3.25
CA THR A 314 6.22 20.43 -3.52
C THR A 314 6.61 19.27 -2.60
N ALA A 315 6.23 19.34 -1.31
CA ALA A 315 6.46 18.28 -0.33
C ALA A 315 5.71 17.01 -0.72
N THR A 316 4.47 17.15 -1.19
CA THR A 316 3.66 16.07 -1.74
C THR A 316 4.37 15.44 -2.94
N SER A 317 4.76 16.23 -3.95
CA SER A 317 5.44 15.69 -5.15
C SER A 317 6.75 14.94 -4.88
N ARG A 318 7.57 15.39 -3.92
CA ARG A 318 8.84 14.71 -3.57
C ARG A 318 8.63 13.45 -2.74
N GLY A 319 7.67 13.48 -1.79
CA GLY A 319 7.32 12.31 -0.99
C GLY A 319 6.74 11.19 -1.85
N ILE A 320 5.90 11.57 -2.81
CA ILE A 320 5.22 10.68 -3.75
C ILE A 320 6.15 9.74 -4.51
N ASP A 321 7.23 10.23 -5.10
CA ASP A 321 8.12 9.38 -5.91
C ASP A 321 8.88 8.36 -5.04
N LEU A 322 9.14 8.70 -3.77
CA LEU A 322 9.78 7.80 -2.80
C LEU A 322 8.85 6.68 -2.32
N LEU A 323 7.54 6.81 -2.55
CA LEU A 323 6.52 5.88 -2.05
C LEU A 323 6.06 4.87 -3.10
N LYS A 324 6.46 5.01 -4.38
CA LYS A 324 6.13 4.05 -5.44
C LYS A 324 6.55 2.62 -5.11
N GLU A 325 7.64 2.48 -4.35
CA GLU A 325 8.15 1.18 -3.91
C GLU A 325 7.36 0.57 -2.75
N ILE A 326 6.42 1.33 -2.17
CA ILE A 326 5.53 0.85 -1.11
C ILE A 326 4.20 0.51 -1.74
N ASP A 327 3.82 -0.76 -1.65
CA ASP A 327 2.49 -1.22 -2.05
C ASP A 327 1.43 -0.73 -1.03
N ILE A 328 1.07 0.55 -1.15
CA ILE A 328 0.02 1.27 -0.42
C ILE A 328 -0.68 2.24 -1.39
N ASN A 329 -2.01 2.30 -1.36
CA ASN A 329 -2.76 3.20 -2.23
C ASN A 329 -2.64 4.64 -1.74
N LEU A 330 -2.07 5.52 -2.56
CA LEU A 330 -1.90 6.94 -2.22
C LEU A 330 -2.88 7.81 -2.99
N LYS A 331 -3.60 8.65 -2.24
CA LYS A 331 -4.43 9.71 -2.79
C LYS A 331 -4.04 11.07 -2.22
N VAL A 332 -4.37 12.12 -2.95
CA VAL A 332 -4.07 13.50 -2.57
C VAL A 332 -5.34 14.34 -2.63
N VAL A 333 -5.56 15.13 -1.58
CA VAL A 333 -6.63 16.14 -1.51
C VAL A 333 -6.01 17.51 -1.65
N LEU A 334 -6.61 18.32 -2.52
CA LEU A 334 -6.29 19.73 -2.67
C LEU A 334 -7.34 20.54 -1.92
N LEU A 335 -6.91 21.27 -0.89
CA LEU A 335 -7.77 22.20 -0.19
C LEU A 335 -7.98 23.47 -1.04
N PRO A 336 -9.22 23.96 -1.18
CA PRO A 336 -9.48 25.21 -1.88
C PRO A 336 -8.96 26.42 -1.08
N ASP A 337 -8.77 27.54 -1.77
CA ASP A 337 -8.37 28.83 -1.21
C ASP A 337 -7.03 28.85 -0.45
N LYS A 338 -6.14 27.87 -0.69
CA LYS A 338 -4.85 27.71 0.01
C LYS A 338 -4.98 27.61 1.55
N LYS A 339 -6.12 27.10 2.03
CA LYS A 339 -6.36 26.87 3.46
C LYS A 339 -5.55 25.67 3.96
N ASP A 340 -5.30 25.65 5.27
CA ASP A 340 -4.89 24.44 5.98
C ASP A 340 -6.14 23.61 6.39
N PRO A 341 -5.99 22.33 6.78
CA PRO A 341 -7.13 21.52 7.20
C PRO A 341 -7.89 22.10 8.41
N ASP A 342 -7.20 22.73 9.38
CA ASP A 342 -7.83 23.38 10.54
C ASP A 342 -8.80 24.51 10.11
N GLU A 343 -8.32 25.41 9.25
CA GLU A 343 -9.08 26.54 8.69
C GLU A 343 -10.24 26.05 7.83
N TYR A 344 -10.01 25.04 6.98
CA TYR A 344 -11.05 24.50 6.11
C TYR A 344 -12.21 23.93 6.93
N VAL A 345 -11.93 23.08 7.92
CA VAL A 345 -13.01 22.43 8.69
C VAL A 345 -13.75 23.39 9.61
N LYS A 346 -13.09 24.46 10.07
CA LYS A 346 -13.76 25.54 10.82
C LYS A 346 -14.75 26.31 9.95
N GLN A 347 -14.42 26.50 8.67
CA GLN A 347 -15.26 27.27 7.77
C GLN A 347 -16.40 26.44 7.15
N TYR A 348 -16.10 25.23 6.68
CA TYR A 348 -17.04 24.41 5.89
C TYR A 348 -17.61 23.21 6.65
N GLY A 349 -17.03 22.87 7.80
CA GLY A 349 -17.49 21.78 8.65
C GLY A 349 -17.05 20.39 8.18
N LYS A 350 -17.48 19.39 8.96
CA LYS A 350 -17.08 17.99 8.80
C LYS A 350 -17.52 17.37 7.47
N ILE A 351 -18.78 17.55 7.10
CA ILE A 351 -19.38 16.89 5.92
C ILE A 351 -18.64 17.32 4.65
N ALA A 352 -18.42 18.63 4.48
CA ALA A 352 -17.66 19.15 3.35
C ALA A 352 -16.23 18.61 3.27
N PHE A 353 -15.57 18.42 4.43
CA PHE A 353 -14.24 17.82 4.46
C PHE A 353 -14.27 16.34 4.10
N GLU A 354 -15.23 15.56 4.61
CA GLU A 354 -15.41 14.16 4.22
C GLU A 354 -15.70 14.01 2.72
N ASP A 355 -16.48 14.92 2.13
CA ASP A 355 -16.72 14.96 0.69
C ASP A 355 -15.41 15.23 -0.10
N LEU A 356 -14.54 16.12 0.38
CA LEU A 356 -13.21 16.33 -0.21
C LEU A 356 -12.34 15.08 -0.14
N ILE A 357 -12.34 14.38 1.00
CA ILE A 357 -11.60 13.11 1.15
C ILE A 357 -12.13 12.05 0.17
N ASN A 358 -13.44 11.98 -0.04
CA ASN A 358 -14.05 11.05 -1.00
C ASN A 358 -13.68 11.38 -2.45
N GLN A 359 -13.42 12.65 -2.75
CA GLN A 359 -12.98 13.15 -4.06
C GLN A 359 -11.45 13.19 -4.21
N ALA A 360 -10.70 12.59 -3.27
CA ALA A 360 -9.25 12.59 -3.30
C ALA A 360 -8.71 12.01 -4.62
N MET A 361 -7.80 12.74 -5.24
CA MET A 361 -7.21 12.38 -6.54
C MET A 361 -6.25 11.23 -6.37
N THR A 362 -6.19 10.33 -7.35
CA THR A 362 -5.09 9.38 -7.44
C THR A 362 -3.77 10.11 -7.62
N LEU A 363 -2.67 9.41 -7.35
CA LEU A 363 -1.35 9.95 -7.54
C LEU A 363 -1.08 10.46 -8.97
N ILE A 364 -1.54 9.71 -9.96
CA ILE A 364 -1.37 10.02 -11.38
C ILE A 364 -2.21 11.25 -11.73
N ASP A 365 -3.48 11.27 -11.33
CA ASP A 365 -4.37 12.43 -11.53
C ASP A 365 -3.80 13.69 -10.91
N TYR A 366 -3.23 13.58 -9.70
CA TYR A 366 -2.61 14.71 -9.01
C TYR A 366 -1.38 15.25 -9.76
N LYS A 367 -0.47 14.38 -10.23
CA LYS A 367 0.69 14.79 -11.03
C LYS A 367 0.25 15.48 -12.32
N ILE A 368 -0.76 14.93 -13.00
CA ILE A 368 -1.36 15.53 -14.21
C ILE A 368 -1.95 16.91 -13.89
N HIS A 369 -2.68 17.03 -12.78
CA HIS A 369 -3.25 18.29 -12.34
C HIS A 369 -2.17 19.37 -12.12
N LEU A 370 -1.06 19.03 -11.46
CA LEU A 370 0.06 19.96 -11.27
C LEU A 370 0.70 20.41 -12.59
N VAL A 371 0.85 19.52 -13.57
CA VAL A 371 1.37 19.89 -14.90
C VAL A 371 0.43 20.89 -15.58
N LYS A 372 -0.89 20.66 -15.51
CA LYS A 372 -1.88 21.57 -16.09
C LYS A 372 -1.90 22.94 -15.43
N GLN A 373 -1.56 23.05 -14.15
CA GLN A 373 -1.47 24.36 -13.48
C GLN A 373 -0.24 25.19 -13.92
N LYS A 374 0.82 24.55 -14.43
CA LYS A 374 2.04 25.26 -14.87
C LYS A 374 1.89 25.97 -16.21
N TYR A 375 0.89 25.59 -17.00
CA TYR A 375 0.81 25.92 -18.42
C TYR A 375 -0.61 26.31 -18.81
N ASN A 376 -0.74 27.24 -19.75
CA ASN A 376 -2.00 27.70 -20.30
C ASN A 376 -2.45 26.77 -21.44
N LEU A 377 -3.57 26.08 -21.21
CA LEU A 377 -4.19 25.21 -22.21
C LEU A 377 -4.65 25.96 -23.48
N ASN A 378 -4.70 27.29 -23.51
CA ASN A 378 -5.09 28.02 -24.72
C ASN A 378 -3.89 28.38 -25.62
N VAL A 379 -2.66 28.14 -25.19
CA VAL A 379 -1.44 28.48 -25.94
C VAL A 379 -0.87 27.19 -26.57
N PRO A 380 -0.77 27.09 -27.92
CA PRO A 380 -0.31 25.88 -28.59
C PRO A 380 1.06 25.37 -28.11
N GLU A 381 2.04 26.26 -27.92
CA GLU A 381 3.38 25.90 -27.45
C GLU A 381 3.36 25.30 -26.05
N GLU A 382 2.44 25.77 -25.20
CA GLU A 382 2.29 25.29 -23.84
C GLU A 382 1.49 23.98 -23.78
N LYS A 383 0.49 23.79 -24.65
CA LYS A 383 -0.15 22.46 -24.85
C LYS A 383 0.88 21.39 -25.19
N ILE A 384 1.86 21.69 -26.04
CA ILE A 384 2.95 20.76 -26.38
C ILE A 384 3.77 20.41 -25.13
N LYS A 385 4.08 21.40 -24.28
CA LYS A 385 4.81 21.15 -23.02
C LYS A 385 4.01 20.28 -22.06
N ILE A 386 2.70 20.53 -21.90
CA ILE A 386 1.81 19.69 -21.09
C ILE A 386 1.83 18.26 -21.61
N GLY A 387 1.62 18.05 -22.91
CA GLY A 387 1.63 16.72 -23.52
C GLY A 387 2.92 15.95 -23.22
N LYS A 388 4.08 16.60 -23.39
CA LYS A 388 5.39 15.99 -23.10
C LYS A 388 5.60 15.65 -21.62
N GLU A 389 5.18 16.50 -20.69
CA GLU A 389 5.28 16.22 -19.26
C GLU A 389 4.31 15.12 -18.82
N VAL A 390 3.07 15.13 -19.32
CA VAL A 390 2.08 14.09 -19.02
C VAL A 390 2.51 12.74 -19.57
N VAL A 391 3.08 12.69 -20.78
CA VAL A 391 3.63 11.44 -21.34
C VAL A 391 4.71 10.86 -20.43
N LYS A 392 5.57 11.69 -19.82
CA LYS A 392 6.58 11.20 -18.85
C LYS A 392 5.93 10.56 -17.62
N ILE A 393 4.81 11.11 -17.14
CA ILE A 393 4.05 10.54 -16.02
C ILE A 393 3.40 9.21 -16.44
N ILE A 394 2.76 9.15 -17.60
CA ILE A 394 2.09 7.94 -18.12
C ILE A 394 3.10 6.80 -18.36
N LYS A 395 4.36 7.11 -18.72
CA LYS A 395 5.44 6.11 -18.85
C LYS A 395 5.69 5.33 -17.56
N GLU A 396 5.43 5.94 -16.40
CA GLU A 396 5.65 5.32 -15.09
C GLU A 396 4.57 4.29 -14.71
N ILE A 397 3.43 4.29 -15.40
CA ILE A 397 2.34 3.35 -15.16
C ILE A 397 2.77 1.96 -15.65
N GLU A 398 2.46 0.89 -14.91
CA GLU A 398 2.77 -0.47 -15.36
C GLU A 398 1.65 -1.05 -16.23
N SER A 399 0.41 -0.85 -15.82
CA SER A 399 -0.79 -1.35 -16.53
C SER A 399 -0.99 -0.65 -17.87
N SER A 400 -0.96 -1.42 -18.95
CA SER A 400 -1.22 -0.90 -20.30
C SER A 400 -2.66 -0.40 -20.48
N ILE A 401 -3.62 -1.00 -19.76
CA ILE A 401 -5.01 -0.56 -19.74
C ILE A 401 -5.12 0.80 -19.06
N GLU A 402 -4.46 0.97 -17.93
CA GLU A 402 -4.46 2.24 -17.19
C GLU A 402 -3.79 3.35 -18.03
N LYS A 403 -2.68 3.04 -18.74
CA LYS A 403 -2.09 3.96 -19.72
C LYS A 403 -3.10 4.41 -20.76
N GLU A 404 -3.80 3.47 -21.39
CA GLU A 404 -4.80 3.78 -22.43
C GLU A 404 -5.91 4.70 -21.90
N VAL A 405 -6.42 4.42 -20.69
CA VAL A 405 -7.43 5.27 -20.03
C VAL A 405 -6.92 6.70 -19.82
N TYR A 406 -5.70 6.86 -19.30
CA TYR A 406 -5.12 8.20 -19.11
C TYR A 406 -4.79 8.90 -20.44
N ILE A 407 -4.32 8.17 -21.46
CA ILE A 407 -4.07 8.72 -22.80
C ILE A 407 -5.37 9.28 -23.37
N ASN A 408 -6.46 8.50 -23.35
CA ASN A 408 -7.75 8.91 -23.87
C ASN A 408 -8.30 10.14 -23.13
N LYS A 409 -8.24 10.12 -21.79
CA LYS A 409 -8.64 11.26 -20.94
C LYS A 409 -7.88 12.54 -21.32
N ILE A 410 -6.56 12.44 -21.45
CA ILE A 410 -5.69 13.60 -21.71
C ILE A 410 -5.82 14.13 -23.13
N CYS A 411 -5.99 13.25 -24.12
CA CYS A 411 -6.22 13.66 -25.51
C CYS A 411 -7.51 14.48 -25.64
N GLN A 412 -8.58 14.05 -24.96
CA GLN A 412 -9.84 14.79 -24.92
C GLN A 412 -9.70 16.17 -24.26
N GLU A 413 -8.95 16.27 -23.17
CA GLU A 413 -8.81 17.54 -22.42
C GLU A 413 -7.86 18.55 -23.08
N ILE A 414 -6.74 18.11 -23.69
CA ILE A 414 -5.75 19.01 -24.30
C ILE A 414 -6.08 19.29 -25.78
N GLY A 415 -6.84 18.40 -26.43
CA GLY A 415 -7.14 18.46 -27.86
C GLY A 415 -5.94 18.05 -28.73
N ILE A 416 -5.18 17.05 -28.30
CA ILE A 416 -4.09 16.43 -29.06
C ILE A 416 -4.57 15.06 -29.54
N SER A 417 -4.26 14.68 -30.78
CA SER A 417 -4.61 13.36 -31.31
C SER A 417 -3.94 12.25 -30.52
N ILE A 418 -4.66 11.15 -30.30
CA ILE A 418 -4.15 9.93 -29.67
C ILE A 418 -2.85 9.43 -30.33
N ASP A 419 -2.77 9.48 -31.66
CA ASP A 419 -1.60 9.03 -32.42
C ASP A 419 -0.33 9.84 -32.09
N ALA A 420 -0.45 11.17 -32.02
CA ALA A 420 0.66 12.03 -31.64
C ALA A 420 1.17 11.75 -30.21
N LEU A 421 0.24 11.49 -29.27
CA LEU A 421 0.62 11.18 -27.89
C LEU A 421 1.24 9.78 -27.78
N ASN A 422 0.71 8.79 -28.49
CA ASN A 422 1.26 7.44 -28.60
C ASN A 422 2.66 7.44 -29.21
N HIS A 423 2.89 8.28 -30.23
CA HIS A 423 4.20 8.42 -30.86
C HIS A 423 5.23 9.01 -29.89
N GLU A 424 4.85 9.99 -29.05
CA GLU A 424 5.73 10.52 -27.99
C GLU A 424 5.97 9.48 -26.86
N LEU A 425 4.98 8.64 -26.60
CA LEU A 425 5.03 7.61 -25.56
C LEU A 425 5.94 6.43 -25.96
N TYR A 426 5.78 5.90 -27.18
CA TYR A 426 6.45 4.68 -27.64
C TYR A 426 7.56 4.92 -28.69
N GLY A 427 7.71 6.14 -29.21
CA GLY A 427 8.65 6.52 -30.26
C GLY A 427 8.21 6.12 -31.68
N ASN A 428 9.02 6.46 -32.70
CA ASN A 428 8.75 6.23 -34.14
C ASN A 428 8.52 4.77 -34.58
N LYS A 429 8.46 3.81 -33.65
CA LYS A 429 8.10 2.41 -33.97
C LYS A 429 6.58 2.15 -33.89
N ALA A 430 5.78 3.16 -33.55
CA ALA A 430 4.35 3.00 -33.32
C ALA A 430 3.51 4.02 -34.09
N ILE A 431 3.47 3.94 -35.42
CA ILE A 431 2.27 4.30 -36.20
C ILE A 431 2.14 3.31 -37.35
N PHE A 432 1.13 2.44 -37.27
CA PHE A 432 0.55 1.74 -38.41
C PHE A 432 -0.28 2.80 -39.16
N ASN A 433 0.19 3.29 -40.30
CA ASN A 433 -0.59 4.18 -41.17
C ASN A 433 -1.00 3.39 -42.43
N PRO A 434 -2.30 3.28 -42.79
CA PRO A 434 -2.77 2.32 -43.79
C PRO A 434 -2.46 2.65 -45.27
N ASN A 435 -1.81 3.79 -45.55
CA ASN A 435 -1.65 4.28 -46.91
C ASN A 435 -0.24 4.85 -47.15
N HIS A 436 0.69 4.02 -47.62
CA HIS A 436 1.61 4.43 -48.68
C HIS A 436 2.37 3.24 -49.27
N ASP A 437 2.12 3.06 -50.56
CA ASP A 437 2.71 2.08 -51.45
C ASP A 437 4.17 2.44 -51.79
N LYS A 438 5.00 1.39 -51.93
CA LYS A 438 6.23 1.30 -52.75
C LYS A 438 7.48 2.12 -52.38
N LYS A 439 8.44 1.45 -51.71
CA LYS A 439 9.73 0.98 -52.29
C LYS A 439 10.69 0.59 -51.15
N TYR A 440 10.86 -0.71 -50.93
CA TYR A 440 11.96 -1.24 -50.11
C TYR A 440 13.20 -1.42 -50.98
N SER A 441 14.26 -0.67 -50.68
CA SER A 441 15.63 -1.05 -51.02
C SER A 441 16.30 -1.68 -49.80
N TYR A 442 16.71 -2.94 -49.96
CA TYR A 442 17.51 -3.72 -49.02
C TYR A 442 18.81 -3.02 -48.59
N SER A 443 19.18 -3.09 -47.30
CA SER A 443 20.53 -3.53 -46.89
C SER A 443 20.71 -3.72 -45.37
N ASN A 444 20.90 -4.99 -44.99
CA ASN A 444 21.83 -5.57 -44.01
C ASN A 444 22.42 -4.73 -42.84
N LYS A 445 22.22 -5.21 -41.59
CA LYS A 445 23.28 -5.90 -40.80
C LYS A 445 22.81 -6.41 -39.42
N ARG A 446 22.87 -7.75 -39.29
CA ARG A 446 23.33 -8.64 -38.19
C ARG A 446 23.31 -8.18 -36.71
N ASN A 447 22.52 -8.93 -35.93
CA ASN A 447 22.77 -9.60 -34.63
C ASN A 447 23.60 -8.92 -33.52
N ASN A 448 22.99 -8.78 -32.34
CA ASN A 448 23.33 -9.62 -31.18
C ASN A 448 22.19 -9.71 -30.16
N ASN A 449 21.77 -10.94 -29.86
CA ASN A 449 20.88 -11.34 -28.77
C ASN A 449 21.56 -11.13 -27.41
N LYS A 450 20.78 -10.80 -26.36
CA LYS A 450 20.79 -11.53 -25.08
C LYS A 450 19.63 -11.14 -24.15
N TYR A 451 18.90 -12.19 -23.74
CA TYR A 451 17.96 -12.36 -22.62
C TYR A 451 16.63 -11.58 -22.61
N ILE A 452 15.54 -12.32 -22.87
CA ILE A 452 14.14 -11.96 -22.57
C ILE A 452 13.78 -12.74 -21.29
N GLU A 453 13.53 -12.03 -20.19
CA GLU A 453 12.81 -12.57 -19.03
C GLU A 453 11.31 -12.59 -19.33
N SER A 454 10.64 -13.65 -18.88
CA SER A 454 9.23 -13.93 -19.13
C SER A 454 8.31 -12.94 -18.43
N VAL A 455 7.57 -12.15 -19.22
CA VAL A 455 6.48 -11.26 -18.79
C VAL A 455 5.21 -12.07 -18.53
N PRO A 456 4.49 -11.87 -17.40
CA PRO A 456 3.16 -12.45 -17.19
C PRO A 456 2.11 -11.71 -18.03
N ILE A 457 1.39 -12.44 -18.90
CA ILE A 457 0.42 -11.88 -19.87
C ILE A 457 -1.02 -11.91 -19.31
N PRO A 458 -1.84 -10.85 -19.49
CA PRO A 458 -3.26 -10.81 -19.17
C PRO A 458 -4.09 -11.80 -20.02
N GLU A 459 -4.87 -12.68 -19.39
CA GLU A 459 -5.34 -13.94 -20.01
C GLU A 459 -6.50 -13.82 -21.04
N GLN A 460 -7.07 -12.64 -21.31
CA GLN A 460 -8.21 -12.51 -22.24
C GLN A 460 -7.88 -12.07 -23.68
N LYS A 461 -6.73 -11.42 -23.96
CA LYS A 461 -6.34 -11.07 -25.35
C LYS A 461 -5.26 -12.00 -25.92
N GLY A 462 -4.46 -12.64 -25.06
CA GLY A 462 -3.35 -13.51 -25.48
C GLY A 462 -3.79 -14.76 -26.23
N HIS A 463 -4.87 -15.43 -25.79
CA HIS A 463 -5.35 -16.65 -26.42
C HIS A 463 -5.91 -16.41 -27.83
N ILE A 464 -6.66 -15.32 -28.03
CA ILE A 464 -7.20 -14.94 -29.34
C ILE A 464 -6.06 -14.74 -30.35
N ILE A 465 -5.00 -14.04 -29.93
CA ILE A 465 -3.82 -13.82 -30.77
C ILE A 465 -3.12 -15.15 -31.05
N ALA A 466 -2.97 -16.01 -30.04
CA ALA A 466 -2.31 -17.31 -30.20
C ALA A 466 -3.07 -18.23 -31.16
N GLU A 467 -4.40 -18.32 -31.06
CA GLU A 467 -5.23 -19.08 -31.98
C GLU A 467 -5.14 -18.54 -33.41
N LYS A 468 -5.27 -17.21 -33.60
CA LYS A 468 -5.13 -16.58 -34.93
C LYS A 468 -3.77 -16.86 -35.56
N GLN A 469 -2.69 -16.76 -34.78
CA GLN A 469 -1.33 -17.04 -35.25
C GLN A 469 -1.16 -18.51 -35.65
N LEU A 470 -1.73 -19.44 -34.89
CA LEU A 470 -1.65 -20.87 -35.18
C LEU A 470 -2.48 -21.25 -36.42
N VAL A 471 -3.71 -20.74 -36.55
CA VAL A 471 -4.55 -20.94 -37.74
C VAL A 471 -3.87 -20.34 -38.97
N LYS A 472 -3.35 -19.11 -38.88
CA LYS A 472 -2.58 -18.50 -39.97
C LYS A 472 -1.39 -19.38 -40.36
N TYR A 473 -0.66 -19.89 -39.37
CA TYR A 473 0.52 -20.71 -39.63
C TYR A 473 0.16 -22.01 -40.37
N MET A 474 -0.92 -22.70 -39.97
CA MET A 474 -1.43 -23.88 -40.69
C MET A 474 -1.84 -23.57 -42.13
N LEU A 475 -2.48 -22.42 -42.37
CA LEU A 475 -2.86 -21.96 -43.71
C LEU A 475 -1.65 -21.53 -44.56
N THR A 476 -0.58 -21.04 -43.93
CA THR A 476 0.63 -20.55 -44.63
C THR A 476 1.63 -21.66 -44.92
N TYR A 477 1.71 -22.66 -44.04
CA TYR A 477 2.68 -23.75 -44.09
C TYR A 477 1.98 -25.12 -44.00
N PRO A 478 1.39 -25.63 -45.11
CA PRO A 478 0.62 -26.87 -45.09
C PRO A 478 1.40 -28.09 -44.58
N ASN A 479 2.72 -28.13 -44.82
CA ASN A 479 3.60 -29.20 -44.35
C ASN A 479 3.67 -29.31 -42.81
N ALA A 480 3.33 -28.25 -42.08
CA ALA A 480 3.35 -28.24 -40.62
C ALA A 480 2.04 -28.76 -40.00
N ILE A 481 0.95 -28.90 -40.78
CA ILE A 481 -0.37 -29.32 -40.27
C ILE A 481 -0.27 -30.68 -39.59
N ILE A 482 0.44 -31.64 -40.19
CA ILE A 482 0.57 -33.01 -39.64
C ILE A 482 1.23 -33.00 -38.26
N ASP A 483 2.25 -32.17 -38.05
CA ASP A 483 2.96 -32.11 -36.77
C ASP A 483 2.19 -31.31 -35.70
N ILE A 484 1.40 -30.33 -36.13
CA ILE A 484 0.48 -29.60 -35.26
C ILE A 484 -0.68 -30.50 -34.82
N ALA A 485 -1.31 -31.24 -35.74
CA ALA A 485 -2.42 -32.15 -35.47
C ALA A 485 -2.06 -33.31 -34.52
N LYS A 486 -0.77 -33.67 -34.40
CA LYS A 486 -0.30 -34.64 -33.38
C LYS A 486 -0.31 -34.08 -31.96
N LYS A 487 -0.27 -32.76 -31.79
CA LYS A 487 -0.08 -32.09 -30.50
C LYS A 487 -1.29 -31.26 -30.05
N ILE A 488 -2.08 -30.76 -30.99
CA ILE A 488 -3.20 -29.84 -30.77
C ILE A 488 -4.43 -30.39 -31.47
N ASN A 489 -5.51 -30.59 -30.71
CA ASN A 489 -6.79 -30.99 -31.27
C ASN A 489 -7.62 -29.76 -31.68
N SER A 490 -8.62 -29.92 -32.55
CA SER A 490 -9.51 -28.81 -32.92
C SER A 490 -10.28 -28.27 -31.70
N ASP A 491 -10.62 -29.11 -30.73
CA ASP A 491 -11.33 -28.73 -29.51
C ASP A 491 -10.45 -27.98 -28.48
N ASP A 492 -9.15 -27.81 -28.74
CA ASP A 492 -8.27 -26.97 -27.92
C ASP A 492 -8.44 -25.46 -28.23
N PHE A 493 -9.13 -25.11 -29.32
CA PHE A 493 -9.44 -23.73 -29.69
C PHE A 493 -10.73 -23.25 -29.00
N LEU A 494 -10.70 -22.05 -28.42
CA LEU A 494 -11.83 -21.46 -27.70
C LEU A 494 -12.83 -20.76 -28.63
N LEU A 495 -12.35 -20.16 -29.71
CA LEU A 495 -13.23 -19.48 -30.67
C LEU A 495 -13.86 -20.52 -31.60
N ALA A 496 -15.20 -20.59 -31.59
CA ALA A 496 -15.96 -21.56 -32.36
C ALA A 496 -15.64 -21.49 -33.87
N GLU A 497 -15.43 -20.28 -34.40
CA GLU A 497 -15.06 -20.11 -35.80
C GLU A 497 -13.64 -20.62 -36.09
N HIS A 498 -12.70 -20.48 -35.17
CA HIS A 498 -11.36 -21.06 -35.33
C HIS A 498 -11.39 -22.58 -35.22
N GLN A 499 -12.13 -23.14 -34.25
CA GLN A 499 -12.32 -24.58 -34.12
C GLN A 499 -12.85 -25.20 -35.42
N ALA A 500 -13.89 -24.62 -36.02
CA ALA A 500 -14.47 -25.08 -37.28
C ALA A 500 -13.45 -25.02 -38.44
N ILE A 501 -12.68 -23.93 -38.54
CA ILE A 501 -11.62 -23.81 -39.55
C ILE A 501 -10.54 -24.89 -39.37
N VAL A 502 -10.12 -25.16 -38.13
CA VAL A 502 -9.08 -26.15 -37.82
C VAL A 502 -9.57 -27.57 -38.10
N GLU A 503 -10.83 -27.88 -37.79
CA GLU A 503 -11.46 -29.15 -38.12
C GLU A 503 -11.44 -29.39 -39.64
N ILE A 504 -11.84 -28.38 -40.43
CA ILE A 504 -11.78 -28.44 -41.90
C ILE A 504 -10.34 -28.63 -42.40
N ILE A 505 -9.36 -27.94 -41.79
CA ILE A 505 -7.93 -28.07 -42.12
C ILE A 505 -7.41 -29.49 -41.81
N TYR A 506 -7.85 -30.10 -40.71
CA TYR A 506 -7.40 -31.44 -40.31
C TYR A 506 -8.03 -32.54 -41.17
N GLU A 507 -9.30 -32.41 -41.56
CA GLU A 507 -9.99 -33.35 -42.44
C GLU A 507 -9.49 -33.29 -43.88
N SER A 508 -9.14 -32.09 -44.34
CA SER A 508 -8.70 -31.82 -45.71
C SER A 508 -7.18 -31.95 -45.81
N GLN A 509 -6.66 -33.17 -45.98
CA GLN A 509 -5.22 -33.42 -46.22
C GLN A 509 -4.69 -32.83 -47.56
N ASP A 510 -5.53 -32.10 -48.32
CA ASP A 510 -5.23 -31.47 -49.60
C ASP A 510 -5.57 -29.98 -49.55
N PHE A 511 -4.55 -29.14 -49.82
CA PHE A 511 -4.62 -27.68 -49.73
C PHE A 511 -5.62 -27.05 -50.72
N GLU A 512 -5.84 -27.66 -51.89
CA GLU A 512 -6.82 -27.16 -52.85
C GLU A 512 -8.27 -27.42 -52.39
N ARG A 513 -8.49 -28.50 -51.63
CA ARG A 513 -9.77 -28.76 -50.95
C ARG A 513 -10.01 -27.85 -49.75
N ILE A 514 -8.96 -27.51 -48.98
CA ILE A 514 -9.05 -26.54 -47.88
C ILE A 514 -9.62 -25.20 -48.39
N LYS A 515 -9.13 -24.69 -49.53
CA LYS A 515 -9.63 -23.43 -50.11
C LYS A 515 -11.08 -23.48 -50.57
N GLN A 516 -11.53 -24.62 -51.10
CA GLN A 516 -12.93 -24.78 -51.56
C GLN A 516 -13.90 -24.89 -50.38
N ASN A 517 -13.52 -25.60 -49.32
CA ASN A 517 -14.37 -25.85 -48.14
C ASN A 517 -14.42 -24.68 -47.16
N LEU A 518 -13.50 -23.69 -47.27
CA LEU A 518 -13.45 -22.51 -46.40
C LEU A 518 -14.19 -21.28 -46.97
N THR A 519 -15.01 -21.46 -48.02
CA THR A 519 -15.73 -20.37 -48.69
C THR A 519 -16.72 -19.63 -47.79
N GLU A 520 -17.25 -20.28 -46.75
CA GLU A 520 -18.13 -19.63 -45.75
C GLU A 520 -17.36 -18.76 -44.73
N TYR A 521 -16.04 -18.90 -44.65
CA TYR A 521 -15.17 -18.19 -43.70
C TYR A 521 -14.26 -17.13 -44.35
N THR A 522 -14.54 -16.72 -45.59
CA THR A 522 -13.65 -15.86 -46.40
C THR A 522 -13.19 -14.57 -45.70
N ASP A 523 -14.10 -13.86 -45.04
CA ASP A 523 -13.76 -12.59 -44.37
C ASP A 523 -12.92 -12.82 -43.10
N LEU A 524 -13.22 -13.87 -42.34
CA LEU A 524 -12.46 -14.24 -41.16
C LEU A 524 -11.05 -14.71 -41.53
N ILE A 525 -10.91 -15.51 -42.58
CA ILE A 525 -9.62 -15.97 -43.08
C ILE A 525 -8.78 -14.79 -43.57
N LYS A 526 -9.39 -13.83 -44.25
CA LYS A 526 -8.70 -12.59 -44.65
C LYS A 526 -8.12 -11.87 -43.43
N ASN A 527 -8.90 -11.74 -42.35
CA ASN A 527 -8.43 -11.16 -41.09
C ASN A 527 -7.32 -12.00 -40.43
N ILE A 528 -7.45 -13.32 -40.43
CA ILE A 528 -6.44 -14.23 -39.88
C ILE A 528 -5.12 -14.09 -40.65
N LEU A 529 -5.16 -14.04 -41.98
CA LEU A 529 -3.99 -13.88 -42.85
C LEU A 529 -3.27 -12.53 -42.66
N GLU A 530 -3.92 -11.49 -42.14
CA GLU A 530 -3.30 -10.21 -41.79
C GLU A 530 -2.45 -10.27 -40.50
N THR A 531 -2.61 -11.31 -39.68
CA THR A 531 -1.90 -11.46 -38.39
C THR A 531 -0.40 -11.66 -38.59
N ASP A 532 0.49 -10.86 -37.98
CA ASP A 532 1.93 -11.07 -38.16
C ASP A 532 2.45 -12.35 -37.47
N ILE A 533 3.17 -13.18 -38.23
CA ILE A 533 3.84 -14.42 -37.79
C ILE A 533 5.33 -14.44 -38.15
N SER A 534 5.86 -13.38 -38.74
CA SER A 534 7.23 -13.32 -39.30
C SER A 534 8.33 -13.48 -38.24
N HIS A 535 8.01 -13.14 -37.00
CA HIS A 535 8.92 -13.25 -35.84
C HIS A 535 8.85 -14.61 -35.13
N ILE A 536 8.00 -15.53 -35.58
CA ILE A 536 7.68 -16.77 -34.87
C ILE A 536 8.43 -17.94 -35.49
N ASP A 537 9.41 -18.48 -34.76
CA ASP A 537 10.02 -19.78 -35.07
C ASP A 537 9.10 -20.88 -34.53
N MET A 538 8.13 -21.31 -35.33
CA MET A 538 7.12 -22.28 -34.89
C MET A 538 7.69 -23.65 -34.51
N ASN A 539 8.83 -24.05 -35.07
CA ASN A 539 9.51 -25.28 -34.64
C ASN A 539 9.95 -25.21 -33.17
N LYS A 540 10.26 -24.01 -32.66
CA LYS A 540 10.58 -23.78 -31.25
C LYS A 540 9.38 -23.36 -30.42
N ALA A 541 8.40 -22.69 -31.01
CA ALA A 541 7.26 -22.13 -30.30
C ALA A 541 6.10 -23.11 -30.12
N LEU A 542 5.99 -24.15 -30.95
CA LEU A 542 4.83 -25.05 -30.98
C LEU A 542 4.48 -25.64 -29.61
N GLU A 543 5.47 -26.08 -28.82
CA GLU A 543 5.23 -26.63 -27.49
C GLU A 543 4.63 -25.58 -26.54
N GLN A 544 5.09 -24.33 -26.64
CA GLN A 544 4.52 -23.23 -25.87
C GLN A 544 3.09 -22.89 -26.30
N TYR A 545 2.78 -22.99 -27.59
CA TYR A 545 1.41 -22.81 -28.10
C TYR A 545 0.46 -23.91 -27.57
N VAL A 546 0.90 -25.17 -27.56
CA VAL A 546 0.15 -26.30 -27.00
C VAL A 546 -0.16 -26.04 -25.52
N LEU A 547 0.85 -25.69 -24.73
CA LEU A 547 0.69 -25.41 -23.29
C LEU A 547 -0.24 -24.23 -23.05
N ASN A 548 -0.09 -23.16 -23.83
CA ASN A 548 -0.91 -21.97 -23.69
C ASN A 548 -2.39 -22.25 -24.03
N LEU A 549 -2.68 -22.92 -25.15
CA LEU A 549 -4.06 -23.25 -25.55
C LEU A 549 -4.77 -24.10 -24.49
N ARG A 550 -4.13 -25.18 -24.02
CA ARG A 550 -4.67 -26.03 -22.95
C ARG A 550 -4.90 -25.23 -21.66
N ARG A 551 -3.97 -24.34 -21.32
CA ARG A 551 -4.11 -23.48 -20.13
C ARG A 551 -5.30 -22.54 -20.28
N TYR A 552 -5.45 -21.89 -21.42
CA TYR A 552 -6.56 -20.96 -21.67
C TYR A 552 -7.91 -21.65 -21.69
N LYS A 553 -8.01 -22.86 -22.24
CA LYS A 553 -9.22 -23.70 -22.17
C LYS A 553 -9.67 -23.95 -20.73
N LEU A 554 -8.74 -24.39 -19.88
CA LEU A 554 -9.02 -24.62 -18.46
C LEU A 554 -9.42 -23.35 -17.71
N LEU A 555 -8.81 -22.21 -18.02
CA LEU A 555 -9.14 -20.92 -17.41
C LEU A 555 -10.53 -20.41 -17.83
N TYR A 556 -10.94 -20.69 -19.07
CA TYR A 556 -12.27 -20.38 -19.55
C TYR A 556 -13.34 -21.24 -18.86
N GLU A 557 -13.11 -22.56 -18.76
CA GLU A 557 -13.97 -23.47 -17.99
C GLU A 557 -14.08 -23.06 -16.52
N LEU A 558 -12.97 -22.62 -15.92
CA LEU A 558 -12.95 -22.10 -14.55
C LEU A 558 -13.88 -20.89 -14.39
N ASN A 559 -13.86 -19.96 -15.35
CA ASN A 559 -14.70 -18.77 -15.33
C ASN A 559 -16.19 -19.14 -15.42
N ILE A 560 -16.56 -20.06 -16.32
CA ILE A 560 -17.93 -20.56 -16.45
C ILE A 560 -18.42 -21.20 -15.13
N LEU A 561 -17.57 -22.01 -14.50
CA LEU A 561 -17.92 -22.65 -13.23
C LEU A 561 -18.07 -21.64 -12.09
N GLN A 562 -17.27 -20.58 -12.07
CA GLN A 562 -17.38 -19.49 -11.09
C GLN A 562 -18.67 -18.69 -11.26
N ASP A 563 -19.09 -18.43 -12.50
CA ASP A 563 -20.36 -17.75 -12.75
C ASP A 563 -21.55 -18.65 -12.38
N ARG A 564 -21.50 -19.94 -12.73
CA ARG A 564 -22.50 -20.93 -12.29
C ARG A 564 -22.57 -21.07 -10.77
N GLN A 565 -21.44 -20.94 -10.07
CA GLN A 565 -21.39 -20.93 -8.61
C GLN A 565 -22.16 -19.73 -8.03
N LYS A 566 -22.02 -18.54 -8.63
CA LYS A 566 -22.77 -17.34 -8.22
C LYS A 566 -24.27 -17.50 -8.50
N GLU A 567 -24.64 -18.06 -9.64
CA GLU A 567 -26.04 -18.31 -10.01
C GLU A 567 -26.72 -19.25 -9.01
N ILE A 568 -26.09 -20.38 -8.68
CA ILE A 568 -26.64 -21.36 -7.71
C ILE A 568 -26.71 -20.76 -6.30
N SER A 569 -25.75 -19.92 -5.91
CA SER A 569 -25.75 -19.25 -4.60
C SER A 569 -26.90 -18.24 -4.46
N ASN A 570 -27.41 -17.71 -5.58
CA ASN A 570 -28.44 -16.69 -5.63
C ASN A 570 -29.82 -17.22 -6.06
N ASP A 571 -29.96 -18.53 -6.31
CA ASP A 571 -31.22 -19.14 -6.76
C ASP A 571 -32.19 -19.33 -5.59
N ILE A 572 -33.23 -18.49 -5.57
CA ILE A 572 -34.26 -18.45 -4.51
C ILE A 572 -35.20 -19.68 -4.56
N ASN A 573 -35.19 -20.44 -5.67
CA ASN A 573 -36.07 -21.59 -5.87
C ASN A 573 -35.50 -22.91 -5.35
N LEU A 574 -34.22 -22.94 -4.94
CA LEU A 574 -33.56 -24.16 -4.46
C LEU A 574 -33.65 -24.28 -2.93
N ARG A 575 -33.87 -25.50 -2.44
CA ARG A 575 -33.75 -25.77 -0.99
C ARG A 575 -32.30 -25.69 -0.56
N LYS A 576 -32.05 -25.25 0.67
CA LYS A 576 -30.68 -25.04 1.20
C LYS A 576 -29.76 -26.26 1.03
N GLU A 577 -30.28 -27.46 1.28
CA GLU A 577 -29.52 -28.72 1.10
C GLU A 577 -29.17 -29.01 -0.37
N GLU A 578 -30.02 -28.59 -1.31
CA GLU A 578 -29.77 -28.73 -2.76
C GLU A 578 -28.74 -27.70 -3.25
N VAL A 579 -28.74 -26.49 -2.68
CA VAL A 579 -27.72 -25.46 -2.94
C VAL A 579 -26.36 -25.96 -2.46
N ASP A 580 -26.27 -26.43 -1.21
CA ASP A 580 -25.02 -26.91 -0.62
C ASP A 580 -24.41 -28.09 -1.41
N SER A 581 -25.25 -29.04 -1.85
CA SER A 581 -24.82 -30.18 -2.68
C SER A 581 -24.27 -29.75 -4.05
N LYS A 582 -24.99 -28.86 -4.76
CA LYS A 582 -24.56 -28.33 -6.06
C LYS A 582 -23.30 -27.47 -5.96
N LEU A 583 -23.18 -26.67 -4.90
CA LEU A 583 -21.97 -25.88 -4.65
C LEU A 583 -20.76 -26.75 -4.34
N LEU A 584 -20.94 -27.86 -3.62
CA LEU A 584 -19.87 -28.83 -3.36
C LEU A 584 -19.37 -29.46 -4.67
N GLU A 585 -20.28 -29.89 -5.56
CA GLU A 585 -19.93 -30.48 -6.85
C GLU A 585 -19.12 -29.51 -7.74
N ILE A 586 -19.56 -28.24 -7.82
CA ILE A 586 -18.84 -27.20 -8.57
C ILE A 586 -17.48 -26.90 -7.93
N SER A 587 -17.41 -26.87 -6.61
CA SER A 587 -16.16 -26.60 -5.89
C SER A 587 -15.10 -27.68 -6.14
N ILE A 588 -15.51 -28.95 -6.26
CA ILE A 588 -14.61 -30.06 -6.64
C ILE A 588 -14.09 -29.85 -8.06
N LYS A 589 -14.96 -29.54 -9.03
CA LYS A 589 -14.57 -29.27 -10.43
C LYS A 589 -13.60 -28.08 -10.55
N ILE A 590 -13.86 -27.00 -9.81
CA ILE A 590 -12.96 -25.84 -9.73
C ILE A 590 -11.59 -26.24 -9.16
N MET A 591 -11.56 -27.08 -8.12
CA MET A 591 -10.30 -27.53 -7.51
C MET A 591 -9.48 -28.38 -8.48
N ASP A 592 -10.12 -29.29 -9.22
CA ASP A 592 -9.46 -30.15 -10.21
C ASP A 592 -8.88 -29.34 -11.38
N ILE A 593 -9.64 -28.38 -11.93
CA ILE A 593 -9.16 -27.49 -12.99
C ILE A 593 -7.97 -26.65 -12.51
N ASN A 594 -8.01 -26.09 -11.29
CA ASN A 594 -6.90 -25.33 -10.75
C ASN A 594 -5.62 -26.18 -10.60
N ARG A 595 -5.77 -27.47 -10.26
CA ARG A 595 -4.65 -28.41 -10.19
C ARG A 595 -4.03 -28.66 -11.56
N GLU A 596 -4.84 -28.82 -12.60
CA GLU A 596 -4.36 -28.99 -13.98
C GLU A 596 -3.70 -27.71 -14.52
N VAL A 597 -4.27 -26.53 -14.25
CA VAL A 597 -3.65 -25.23 -14.61
C VAL A 597 -2.27 -25.08 -13.95
N GLN A 598 -2.10 -25.53 -12.71
CA GLN A 598 -0.79 -25.50 -12.03
C GLN A 598 0.25 -26.40 -12.71
N LYS A 599 -0.15 -27.58 -13.22
CA LYS A 599 0.76 -28.47 -13.96
C LYS A 599 1.23 -27.89 -15.30
N LEU A 600 0.46 -26.98 -15.90
CA LEU A 600 0.81 -26.30 -17.15
C LEU A 600 1.67 -25.03 -16.95
N ARG A 601 2.02 -24.68 -15.69
CA ARG A 601 2.90 -23.54 -15.35
C ARG A 601 4.38 -23.94 -15.16
N SER A 602 4.66 -25.22 -14.94
CA SER A 602 6.00 -25.82 -14.87
C SER A 602 6.49 -26.20 -16.26
#